data_AF-A0A2N3DTD9-F1
#
_entry.id   AF-A0A2N3DTD9-F1
#
_cell.length_a   1.000
_cell.length_b   1.000
_cell.length_c   1.000
_cell.angle_alpha   90.00
_cell.angle_beta   90.00
_cell.angle_gamma   90.00
#
_symmetry.space_group_name_H-M   'P 1'
#
loop_
_entity.id
_entity.type
_entity.pdbx_description
1 polymer ?
#
loop_
_entity_poly.entity_id
_entity_poly.type
_entity_poly.pdbx_seq_one_letter_code
_entity_poly.pdbx_strand_id
1 'polypeptide(L)' 'MKTLELTGYLAGVNARKAMLAPDDAVLAGESCRNGGGRRAAGKRSALKRADARAKAAGVPPVISNY' A
#
# COMPACT_ATOMS: atom_id res chain seq x y z
N MET A 1 -21.83 5.40 13.04
CA MET A 1 -20.45 4.88 13.05
C MET A 1 -20.55 3.37 12.85
N LYS A 2 -19.93 2.79 11.82
CA LYS A 2 -20.00 1.33 11.58
C LYS A 2 -18.92 0.65 12.43
N THR A 3 -19.31 -0.19 13.37
CA THR A 3 -18.41 -1.06 14.13
C THR A 3 -17.96 -2.20 13.23
N LEU A 4 -16.65 -2.40 13.10
CA LEU A 4 -16.06 -3.53 12.40
C LEU A 4 -15.47 -4.48 13.44
N GLU A 5 -15.69 -5.78 13.24
CA GLU A 5 -14.98 -6.82 13.98
C GLU A 5 -13.47 -6.71 13.69
N LEU A 6 -12.69 -6.48 14.75
CA LEU A 6 -11.25 -6.23 14.64
C LEU A 6 -10.54 -7.39 13.93
N THR A 7 -10.87 -8.61 14.29
CA THR A 7 -10.34 -9.84 13.68
C THR A 7 -10.65 -9.91 12.19
N GLY A 8 -11.90 -9.64 11.79
CA GLY A 8 -12.31 -9.62 10.38
C GLY A 8 -11.59 -8.53 9.59
N TYR A 9 -11.45 -7.34 10.18
CA TYR A 9 -10.70 -6.23 9.57
C TYR A 9 -9.23 -6.58 9.35
N LEU A 10 -8.57 -7.14 10.38
CA LEU A 10 -7.15 -7.52 10.31
C LEU A 10 -6.92 -8.68 9.32
N ALA A 11 -7.82 -9.65 9.25
CA ALA A 11 -7.77 -10.72 8.26
C ALA A 11 -7.84 -10.15 6.83
N GLY A 12 -8.73 -9.19 6.57
CA GLY A 12 -8.82 -8.51 5.28
C GLY A 12 -7.56 -7.72 4.93
N VAL A 13 -6.92 -7.06 5.90
CA VAL A 13 -5.64 -6.36 5.71
C VAL A 13 -4.53 -7.36 5.34
N ASN A 14 -4.44 -8.49 6.04
CA ASN A 14 -3.42 -9.50 5.79
C ASN A 14 -3.58 -10.18 4.42
N ALA A 15 -4.81 -10.53 4.04
CA ALA A 15 -5.10 -11.08 2.72
C ALA A 15 -4.69 -10.10 1.61
N ARG A 16 -4.99 -8.81 1.79
CA ARG A 16 -4.61 -7.77 0.82
C ARG A 16 -3.10 -7.56 0.74
N LYS A 17 -2.38 -7.63 1.87
CA LYS A 17 -0.92 -7.59 1.88
C LYS A 17 -0.32 -8.77 1.14
N ALA A 18 -0.82 -9.98 1.36
CA ALA A 18 -0.36 -11.18 0.67
C ALA A 18 -0.56 -11.09 -0.86
N MET A 19 -1.70 -10.55 -1.31
CA MET A 19 -1.95 -10.32 -2.74
C MET A 19 -1.01 -9.26 -3.36
N LEU A 20 -0.62 -8.23 -2.60
CA LEU A 20 0.14 -7.09 -3.10
C LEU A 20 1.66 -7.23 -2.97
N ALA A 21 2.13 -8.20 -2.19
CA ALA A 21 3.55 -8.48 -1.96
C ALA A 21 3.88 -9.96 -2.23
N PRO A 22 3.80 -10.43 -3.50
CA PRO A 22 4.29 -11.76 -3.86
C PRO A 22 5.82 -11.87 -3.77
N ASP A 23 6.53 -10.74 -3.89
CA ASP A 23 7.97 -10.64 -3.64
C ASP A 23 8.14 -9.83 -2.34
N ASP A 24 9.00 -10.27 -1.43
CA ASP A 24 9.33 -9.76 -0.08
C ASP A 24 9.77 -8.26 0.02
N ALA A 25 9.38 -7.41 -0.93
CA ALA A 25 9.50 -5.97 -0.86
C ALA A 25 8.52 -5.37 0.15
N VAL A 26 8.71 -5.68 1.43
CA VAL A 26 8.24 -4.84 2.53
C VAL A 26 8.89 -3.48 2.35
N LEU A 27 8.15 -2.53 1.76
CA LEU A 27 8.60 -1.15 1.66
C LEU A 27 8.91 -0.66 3.07
N ALA A 28 10.18 -0.32 3.34
CA ALA A 28 10.65 0.13 4.65
C ALA A 28 9.69 1.17 5.21
N GLY A 29 9.27 1.03 6.48
CA GLY A 29 8.21 1.84 7.09
C GLY A 29 8.43 3.36 6.97
N GLU A 30 9.68 3.82 6.85
CA GLU A 30 10.02 5.22 6.56
C GLU A 30 9.53 5.71 5.19
N SER A 31 9.57 4.84 4.17
CA SER A 31 8.97 5.13 2.86
C SER A 31 7.45 5.29 2.96
N CYS A 32 6.81 4.85 4.03
CA CYS A 32 5.38 5.08 4.26
C CYS A 32 5.08 6.42 4.97
N ARG A 33 6.06 7.06 5.63
CA ARG A 33 5.84 8.27 6.46
C ARG A 33 5.82 9.61 5.72
N ASN A 34 6.47 9.73 4.55
CA ASN A 34 6.57 11.04 3.86
C ASN A 34 5.37 11.34 2.93
N GLY A 35 4.41 12.15 3.34
CA GLY A 35 3.27 12.59 2.49
C GLY A 35 3.60 13.83 1.64
N GLY A 36 2.88 14.01 0.53
CA GLY A 36 2.92 15.26 -0.27
C GLY A 36 4.31 15.68 -0.77
N GLY A 37 4.56 17.00 -0.78
CA GLY A 37 5.84 17.61 -1.21
C GLY A 37 7.09 17.19 -0.41
N ARG A 38 6.94 16.48 0.71
CA ARG A 38 8.06 15.91 1.50
C ARG A 38 8.49 14.53 1.02
N ARG A 39 7.90 14.00 -0.05
CA ARG A 39 8.30 12.72 -0.64
C ARG A 39 9.73 12.79 -1.17
N ALA A 40 10.61 11.99 -0.58
CA ALA A 40 11.90 11.69 -1.18
C ALA A 40 11.74 10.93 -2.51
N ALA A 41 12.75 11.00 -3.38
CA ALA A 41 12.72 10.36 -4.70
C ALA A 41 12.43 8.84 -4.62
N GLY A 42 13.04 8.15 -3.65
CA GLY A 42 12.81 6.73 -3.42
C GLY A 42 11.35 6.38 -3.12
N LYS A 43 10.63 7.25 -2.39
CA LYS A 43 9.21 7.06 -2.11
C LYS A 43 8.33 7.23 -3.34
N ARG A 44 8.62 8.22 -4.20
CA ARG A 44 7.90 8.40 -5.47
C ARG A 44 8.04 7.16 -6.36
N SER A 45 9.26 6.64 -6.47
CA SER A 45 9.53 5.42 -7.24
C SER A 45 8.85 4.18 -6.64
N ALA A 46 8.79 4.06 -5.31
CA ALA A 46 8.07 2.99 -4.63
C ALA A 46 6.55 3.04 -4.90
N LEU A 47 5.94 4.22 -4.79
CA LEU A 47 4.51 4.41 -5.08
C LEU A 47 4.19 4.10 -6.55
N LYS A 48 5.03 4.55 -7.49
CA LYS A 48 4.85 4.28 -8.92
C LYS A 48 4.89 2.77 -9.24
N ARG A 49 5.77 2.01 -8.57
CA ARG A 49 5.83 0.54 -8.67
C ARG A 49 4.60 -0.12 -8.05
N ALA A 50 4.14 0.36 -6.89
CA ALA A 50 2.94 -0.17 -6.25
C ALA A 50 1.68 0.03 -7.13
N ASP A 51 1.53 1.21 -7.73
CA ASP A 51 0.44 1.51 -8.67
C ASP A 51 0.49 0.62 -9.91
N ALA A 52 1.69 0.37 -10.47
CA ALA A 52 1.85 -0.52 -11.60
C ALA A 52 1.42 -1.96 -11.28
N ARG A 53 1.79 -2.48 -10.10
CA ARG A 53 1.36 -3.80 -9.62
C ARG A 53 -0.15 -3.89 -9.42
N ALA A 54 -0.75 -2.85 -8.83
CA ALA A 54 -2.20 -2.81 -8.64
C ALA A 54 -2.96 -2.84 -9.98
N LYS A 55 -2.50 -2.06 -10.97
CA LYS A 55 -3.05 -2.08 -12.33
C LYS A 55 -2.91 -3.45 -12.99
N ALA A 56 -1.73 -4.08 -12.89
CA ALA A 56 -1.51 -5.42 -13.44
C ALA A 56 -2.40 -6.48 -12.81
N ALA A 57 -2.71 -6.34 -11.51
CA ALA A 57 -3.59 -7.24 -10.77
C ALA A 57 -5.09 -6.91 -10.93
N GLY A 58 -5.46 -5.84 -11.65
CA GLY A 58 -6.86 -5.39 -11.76
C GLY A 58 -7.46 -4.87 -10.45
N VAL A 59 -6.62 -4.48 -9.48
CA VAL A 59 -7.04 -4.00 -8.16
C VAL A 59 -6.92 -2.47 -8.09
N PRO A 60 -7.81 -1.75 -7.38
CA PRO A 60 -7.68 -0.31 -7.18
C PRO A 60 -6.30 0.07 -6.62
N PRO A 61 -5.60 1.04 -7.23
CA PRO A 61 -4.31 1.51 -6.75
C PRO A 61 -4.42 2.15 -5.35
N VAL A 62 -3.29 2.22 -4.66
CA VAL A 62 -3.24 2.86 -3.34
C VAL A 62 -3.46 4.36 -3.52
N ILE A 63 -4.60 4.86 -3.03
CA ILE A 63 -4.89 6.30 -3.05
C ILE A 63 -3.84 7.00 -2.19
N SER A 64 -2.95 7.69 -2.89
CA SER A 64 -1.89 8.48 -2.28
C SER A 64 -2.30 9.94 -2.37
N ASN A 65 -2.44 10.63 -1.23
CA ASN A 65 -2.62 12.09 -1.22
C ASN A 65 -1.38 12.72 -1.86
N TYR A 66 -1.50 13.12 -3.13
CA TYR A 66 -0.42 13.66 -3.94
C TYR A 66 0.34 14.79 -3.24
#